data_AF-A0A9E3I163-F1
#
_entry.id   AF-A0A9E3I163-F1
#
_cell.length_a   1.000
_cell.length_b   1.000
_cell.length_c   1.000
_cell.angle_alpha   90.00
_cell.angle_beta   90.00
_cell.angle_gamma   90.00
#
_symmetry.space_group_name_H-M   'P 1'
#
loop_
_entity.id
_entity.type
_entity.pdbx_description
1 polymer ?
#
loop_
_entity_poly.entity_id
_entity_poly.type
_entity_poly.pdbx_seq_one_letter_code
_entity_poly.pdbx_strand_id
1 'polypeptide(L)'
;MFEALYDLHRALELKRLLGASYSNYYCGVSMRYLTRPLVIKPDLLTAEEESWFLPYVFNVRESEARMDYIDLHGGRMDGTAAWNDRGLRRALSLARSAAAKLVDLEGAPEKEFLRNLSLSLKMWASEVRSIHNFYHAQVIRDLNADILAGEPRVPRKVADWDGEEGNLQWNEIMRDEFDNTNELIALLEDGGIDLVAHADDPRYEDTFLIGGNLIEQLRKKTAVMRVHWLDIQNYLAPPHK
;
A
#
# COMPACT_ATOMS: atom_id res chain seq x y z
N MET A 1 -14.25 -19.20 -18.40
CA MET A 1 -13.00 -19.79 -17.85
C MET A 1 -11.76 -19.35 -18.61
N PHE A 2 -11.59 -19.69 -19.90
CA PHE A 2 -10.39 -19.35 -20.67
C PHE A 2 -9.98 -17.87 -20.59
N GLU A 3 -10.92 -16.95 -20.82
CA GLU A 3 -10.67 -15.51 -20.74
C GLU A 3 -10.19 -15.06 -19.35
N ALA A 4 -10.71 -15.66 -18.28
CA ALA A 4 -10.31 -15.32 -16.92
C ALA A 4 -8.85 -15.73 -16.66
N LEU A 5 -8.44 -16.90 -17.15
CA LEU A 5 -7.05 -17.37 -17.05
C LEU A 5 -6.11 -16.56 -17.94
N TYR A 6 -6.56 -16.14 -19.12
CA TYR A 6 -5.80 -15.26 -20.00
C TYR A 6 -5.57 -13.88 -19.34
N ASP A 7 -6.62 -13.26 -18.81
CA ASP A 7 -6.50 -11.98 -18.11
C ASP A 7 -5.60 -12.08 -16.88
N LEU A 8 -5.71 -13.16 -16.10
CA LEU A 8 -4.82 -13.46 -14.98
C LEU A 8 -3.36 -13.54 -15.44
N HIS A 9 -3.08 -14.35 -16.46
CA HIS A 9 -1.73 -14.48 -17.00
C HIS A 9 -1.14 -13.14 -17.43
N ARG A 10 -1.92 -12.34 -18.18
CA ARG A 10 -1.50 -11.00 -18.65
C ARG A 10 -1.30 -10.02 -17.49
N ALA A 11 -2.12 -10.08 -16.45
CA ALA A 11 -1.95 -9.27 -15.25
C ALA A 11 -0.61 -9.55 -14.56
N LEU A 12 -0.30 -10.83 -14.33
CA LEU A 12 0.95 -11.25 -13.69
C LEU A 12 2.17 -10.90 -14.52
N GLU A 13 2.11 -11.09 -15.84
CA GLU A 13 3.20 -10.74 -16.76
C GLU A 13 3.49 -9.24 -16.76
N LEU A 14 2.45 -8.41 -16.90
CA LEU A 14 2.60 -6.95 -16.88
C LEU A 14 3.13 -6.46 -15.53
N LYS A 15 2.60 -6.97 -14.41
CA LYS A 15 3.10 -6.63 -13.07
C LYS A 15 4.57 -7.00 -12.94
N ARG A 16 4.99 -8.18 -13.42
CA ARG A 16 6.40 -8.61 -13.37
C ARG A 16 7.32 -7.69 -14.17
N LEU A 17 6.87 -7.22 -15.34
CA LEU A 17 7.66 -6.33 -16.19
C LEU A 17 7.80 -4.92 -15.61
N LEU A 18 6.77 -4.41 -14.95
CA LEU A 18 6.69 -3.01 -14.52
C LEU A 18 7.02 -2.79 -13.04
N GLY A 19 6.78 -3.80 -12.20
CA GLY A 19 7.00 -3.78 -10.76
C GLY A 19 7.68 -5.07 -10.33
N ALA A 20 8.83 -5.38 -10.94
CA ALA A 20 9.61 -6.57 -10.63
C ALA A 20 9.92 -6.68 -9.13
N SER A 21 10.21 -5.54 -8.49
CA SER A 21 10.51 -5.43 -7.08
C SER A 21 9.27 -5.38 -6.16
N TYR A 22 8.06 -5.31 -6.72
CA TYR A 22 6.82 -5.23 -5.93
C TYR A 22 6.42 -6.59 -5.36
N SER A 23 7.17 -7.11 -4.41
CA SER A 23 6.90 -8.40 -3.78
C SER A 23 5.82 -8.26 -2.71
N ASN A 24 4.71 -8.98 -2.85
CA ASN A 24 3.68 -9.08 -1.80
C ASN A 24 4.32 -9.53 -0.47
N TYR A 25 5.15 -10.57 -0.51
CA TYR A 25 5.82 -11.05 0.68
C TYR A 25 6.81 -10.03 1.27
N TYR A 26 7.73 -9.47 0.47
CA TYR A 26 8.72 -8.57 1.05
C TYR A 26 8.14 -7.20 1.39
N CYS A 27 7.40 -6.58 0.48
CA CYS A 27 6.85 -5.25 0.71
C CYS A 27 5.62 -5.31 1.65
N GLY A 28 4.66 -6.18 1.37
CA GLY A 28 3.42 -6.27 2.14
C GLY A 28 3.63 -6.79 3.56
N VAL A 29 4.39 -7.89 3.70
CA VAL A 29 4.64 -8.54 5.01
C VAL A 29 5.88 -7.96 5.69
N SER A 30 7.06 -8.10 5.09
CA SER A 30 8.31 -7.77 5.81
C SER A 30 8.61 -6.29 5.94
N MET A 31 8.14 -5.46 5.00
CA MET A 31 8.18 -4.00 5.14
C MET A 31 6.90 -3.44 5.77
N ARG A 32 5.96 -4.34 6.14
CA ARG A 32 4.65 -4.06 6.73
C ARG A 32 3.79 -3.09 5.93
N TYR A 33 3.94 -2.97 4.61
CA TYR A 33 3.10 -2.07 3.81
C TYR A 33 1.61 -2.36 3.92
N LEU A 34 1.23 -3.61 4.24
CA LEU A 34 -0.16 -3.94 4.53
C LEU A 34 -0.67 -3.17 5.75
N THR A 35 0.07 -3.14 6.88
CA THR A 35 -0.45 -2.69 8.18
C THR A 35 0.17 -1.41 8.73
N ARG A 36 1.31 -0.96 8.18
CA ARG A 36 1.90 0.35 8.50
C ARG A 36 1.11 1.48 7.83
N PRO A 37 0.95 2.64 8.49
CA PRO A 37 0.33 3.81 7.91
C PRO A 37 1.24 4.51 6.90
N LEU A 38 0.62 5.02 5.83
CA LEU A 38 1.26 5.89 4.85
C LEU A 38 1.08 7.34 5.28
N VAL A 39 2.16 7.98 5.74
CA VAL A 39 2.18 9.36 6.24
C VAL A 39 3.40 10.12 5.73
N ILE A 40 3.27 11.44 5.56
CA ILE A 40 4.33 12.26 4.95
C ILE A 40 5.55 12.40 5.87
N LYS A 41 5.28 12.41 7.18
CA LYS A 41 6.24 12.62 8.26
C LYS A 41 6.10 11.50 9.30
N PRO A 42 6.70 10.32 9.06
CA PRO A 42 6.64 9.19 9.99
C PRO A 42 7.20 9.51 11.38
N ASP A 43 8.12 10.48 11.49
CA ASP A 43 8.69 11.00 12.73
C ASP A 43 7.69 11.73 13.64
N LEU A 44 6.47 12.04 13.14
CA LEU A 44 5.39 12.58 13.95
C LEU A 44 4.53 11.51 14.64
N LEU A 45 4.71 10.23 14.29
CA LEU A 45 3.96 9.15 14.91
C LEU A 45 4.41 8.96 16.37
N THR A 46 3.43 8.78 17.26
CA THR A 46 3.71 8.44 18.65
C THR A 46 4.21 7.00 18.77
N ALA A 47 4.88 6.69 19.89
CA ALA A 47 5.31 5.31 20.17
C ALA A 47 4.14 4.31 20.20
N GLU A 48 2.94 4.76 20.61
CA GLU A 48 1.73 3.95 20.55
C GLU A 48 1.34 3.68 19.09
N GLU A 49 1.36 4.71 18.24
CA GLU A 49 1.05 4.62 16.81
C GLU A 49 2.02 3.73 16.02
N GLU A 50 3.25 3.58 16.50
CA GLU A 50 4.26 2.73 15.85
C GLU A 50 4.25 1.28 16.37
N SER A 51 3.71 1.04 17.57
CA SER A 51 3.92 -0.18 18.35
C SER A 51 3.48 -1.48 17.67
N TRP A 52 2.49 -1.45 16.79
CA TRP A 52 1.94 -2.65 16.15
C TRP A 52 2.57 -2.98 14.80
N PHE A 53 3.38 -2.09 14.21
CA PHE A 53 3.99 -2.34 12.89
C PHE A 53 5.50 -2.20 12.92
N LEU A 54 6.04 -1.17 13.58
CA LEU A 54 7.46 -0.83 13.47
C LEU A 54 8.39 -1.94 14.00
N PRO A 55 8.12 -2.59 15.15
CA PRO A 55 8.93 -3.72 15.61
C PRO A 55 8.98 -4.90 14.65
N TYR A 56 8.03 -4.97 13.70
CA TYR A 56 7.90 -6.05 12.73
C TYR A 56 8.34 -5.66 11.31
N VAL A 57 8.89 -4.46 11.12
CA VAL A 57 9.56 -4.09 9.86
C VAL A 57 10.95 -4.73 9.84
N PHE A 58 11.21 -5.57 8.85
CA PHE A 58 12.51 -6.19 8.65
C PHE A 58 13.52 -5.16 8.12
N ASN A 59 14.32 -4.60 9.04
CA ASN A 59 15.40 -3.69 8.72
C ASN A 59 16.52 -3.79 9.77
N VAL A 60 17.75 -3.46 9.37
CA VAL A 60 18.91 -3.42 10.28
C VAL A 60 18.82 -2.23 11.24
N ARG A 61 18.23 -1.11 10.79
CA ARG A 61 18.11 0.11 11.58
C ARG A 61 16.65 0.55 11.68
N GLU A 62 16.20 0.73 12.91
CA GLU A 62 14.84 1.21 13.19
C GLU A 62 14.57 2.58 12.55
N SER A 63 15.56 3.47 12.49
CA SER A 63 15.44 4.77 11.83
C SER A 63 15.15 4.63 10.34
N GLU A 64 15.76 3.65 9.67
CA GLU A 64 15.54 3.37 8.24
C GLU A 64 14.16 2.69 8.07
N ALA A 65 13.81 1.71 8.92
CA ALA A 65 12.48 1.11 8.95
C ALA A 65 11.34 2.14 9.05
N ARG A 66 11.53 3.15 9.92
CA ARG A 66 10.58 4.23 10.16
C ARG A 66 10.52 5.20 8.98
N MET A 67 11.68 5.71 8.56
CA MET A 67 11.77 6.89 7.70
C MET A 67 11.84 6.58 6.22
N ASP A 68 12.19 5.36 5.83
CA ASP A 68 12.38 4.99 4.43
C ASP A 68 11.44 3.85 4.06
N TYR A 69 10.37 4.20 3.34
CA TYR A 69 9.43 3.17 2.90
C TYR A 69 10.13 2.18 1.97
N ILE A 70 11.02 2.64 1.08
CA ILE A 70 11.56 1.82 -0.02
C ILE A 70 12.91 1.18 0.28
N ASP A 71 13.39 1.22 1.52
CA ASP A 71 14.56 0.45 1.96
C ASP A 71 14.21 -1.04 2.13
N LEU A 72 14.26 -1.77 1.04
CA LEU A 72 13.97 -3.18 0.95
C LEU A 72 15.22 -4.00 1.28
N HIS A 73 15.34 -4.38 2.56
CA HIS A 73 16.35 -5.33 3.05
C HIS A 73 17.80 -4.86 2.80
N GLY A 74 18.07 -3.57 2.95
CA GLY A 74 19.39 -2.96 2.76
C GLY A 74 19.67 -2.51 1.32
N GLY A 75 18.68 -2.59 0.44
CA GLY A 75 18.71 -2.01 -0.90
C GLY A 75 17.48 -1.13 -1.15
N ARG A 76 17.60 -0.11 -2.01
CA ARG A 76 16.43 0.68 -2.41
C ARG A 76 15.64 -0.04 -3.49
N MET A 77 14.34 -0.15 -3.28
CA MET A 77 13.41 -0.72 -4.25
C MET A 77 13.21 0.25 -5.42
N ASP A 78 13.28 -0.27 -6.65
CA ASP A 78 12.81 0.42 -7.85
C ASP A 78 11.30 0.19 -8.12
N GLY A 79 10.68 1.11 -8.84
CA GLY A 79 9.28 1.03 -9.25
C GLY A 79 9.03 1.66 -10.60
N THR A 80 7.76 1.87 -10.93
CA THR A 80 7.38 2.50 -12.20
C THR A 80 7.80 3.97 -12.24
N ALA A 81 7.94 4.53 -13.45
CA ALA A 81 8.36 5.92 -13.65
C ALA A 81 7.35 6.96 -13.15
N ALA A 82 6.07 6.61 -13.05
CA ALA A 82 5.01 7.50 -12.58
C ALA A 82 3.99 6.74 -11.73
N TRP A 83 3.34 7.43 -10.80
CA TRP A 83 2.25 6.88 -10.00
C TRP A 83 1.00 6.57 -10.84
N ASN A 84 0.76 7.33 -11.90
CA ASN A 84 -0.28 7.03 -12.88
C ASN A 84 0.24 6.15 -14.02
N ASP A 85 0.99 5.09 -13.69
CA ASP A 85 1.52 4.17 -14.70
C ASP A 85 0.37 3.39 -15.38
N ARG A 86 0.19 3.61 -16.68
CA ARG A 86 -0.88 2.97 -17.46
C ARG A 86 -0.74 1.45 -17.53
N GLY A 87 0.50 0.95 -17.55
CA GLY A 87 0.78 -0.48 -17.63
C GLY A 87 0.42 -1.19 -16.33
N LEU A 88 0.79 -0.63 -15.19
CA LEU A 88 0.45 -1.18 -13.88
C LEU A 88 -1.05 -1.08 -13.63
N ARG A 89 -1.69 0.05 -13.96
CA ARG A 89 -3.16 0.19 -13.90
C ARG A 89 -3.86 -0.86 -14.76
N ARG A 90 -3.32 -1.16 -15.95
CA ARG A 90 -3.84 -2.24 -16.80
C ARG A 90 -3.66 -3.61 -16.17
N ALA A 91 -2.51 -3.90 -15.55
CA ALA A 91 -2.27 -5.16 -14.84
C ALA A 91 -3.30 -5.39 -13.72
N LEU A 92 -3.53 -4.38 -12.87
CA LEU A 92 -4.51 -4.45 -11.78
C LEU A 92 -5.95 -4.58 -12.30
N SER A 93 -6.29 -3.85 -13.37
CA SER A 93 -7.59 -3.96 -14.03
C SER A 93 -7.85 -5.36 -14.60
N LEU A 94 -6.83 -5.98 -15.21
CA LEU A 94 -6.93 -7.35 -15.72
C LEU A 94 -7.12 -8.37 -14.59
N ALA A 95 -6.39 -8.25 -13.48
CA ALA A 95 -6.57 -9.13 -12.33
C ALA A 95 -7.98 -9.01 -11.73
N ARG A 96 -8.51 -7.78 -11.60
CA ARG A 96 -9.89 -7.54 -11.16
C ARG A 96 -10.92 -8.10 -12.15
N SER A 97 -10.66 -8.00 -13.46
CA SER A 97 -11.53 -8.58 -14.49
C SER A 97 -11.53 -10.11 -14.44
N ALA A 98 -10.37 -10.73 -14.28
CA ALA A 98 -10.24 -12.17 -14.07
C ALA A 98 -11.03 -12.62 -12.84
N ALA A 99 -10.87 -11.91 -11.71
CA ALA A 99 -11.60 -12.18 -10.47
C ALA A 99 -13.12 -12.12 -10.65
N ALA A 100 -13.64 -11.12 -11.37
CA ALA A 100 -15.08 -11.02 -11.67
C ALA A 100 -15.57 -12.22 -12.50
N LYS A 101 -14.87 -12.51 -13.61
CA LYS A 101 -15.21 -13.63 -14.50
C LYS A 101 -15.17 -15.00 -13.82
N LEU A 102 -14.37 -15.18 -12.76
CA LEU A 102 -14.30 -16.44 -12.00
C LEU A 102 -15.55 -16.68 -11.14
N VAL A 103 -16.15 -15.63 -10.58
CA VAL A 103 -17.33 -15.73 -9.71
C VAL A 103 -18.62 -15.93 -10.52
N ASP A 104 -18.66 -15.42 -11.75
CA ASP A 104 -19.82 -15.53 -12.65
C ASP A 104 -19.99 -16.93 -13.28
N LEU A 105 -19.10 -17.88 -12.98
CA LEU A 105 -19.19 -19.26 -13.46
C LEU A 105 -20.18 -20.07 -12.60
N GLU A 106 -21.47 -19.83 -12.81
CA GLU A 106 -22.54 -20.58 -12.15
C GLU A 106 -22.54 -22.08 -12.51
N GLY A 107 -22.86 -22.93 -11.54
CA GLY A 107 -23.06 -24.38 -11.76
C GLY A 107 -21.79 -25.23 -11.86
N ALA A 108 -20.59 -24.63 -11.76
CA ALA A 108 -19.35 -25.40 -11.72
C ALA A 108 -19.19 -26.18 -10.39
N PRO A 109 -18.77 -27.46 -10.42
CA PRO A 109 -18.51 -28.23 -9.20
C PRO A 109 -17.42 -27.60 -8.32
N GLU A 110 -16.52 -26.82 -8.91
CA GLU A 110 -15.41 -26.13 -8.23
C GLU A 110 -15.76 -24.68 -7.81
N LYS A 111 -17.05 -24.32 -7.68
CA LYS A 111 -17.50 -22.95 -7.38
C LYS A 111 -16.78 -22.30 -6.18
N GLU A 112 -16.57 -23.05 -5.10
CA GLU A 112 -15.90 -22.54 -3.90
C GLU A 112 -14.43 -22.19 -4.17
N PHE A 113 -13.71 -23.07 -4.88
CA PHE A 113 -12.33 -22.81 -5.30
C PHE A 113 -12.25 -21.56 -6.18
N LEU A 114 -13.18 -21.38 -7.12
CA LEU A 114 -13.21 -20.20 -8.00
C LEU A 114 -13.53 -18.91 -7.24
N ARG A 115 -14.39 -18.97 -6.22
CA ARG A 115 -14.65 -17.86 -5.29
C ARG A 115 -13.38 -17.49 -4.53
N ASN A 116 -12.67 -18.47 -3.96
CA ASN A 116 -11.43 -18.23 -3.22
C ASN A 116 -10.35 -17.63 -4.12
N LEU A 117 -10.20 -18.16 -5.35
CA LEU A 117 -9.27 -17.59 -6.34
C LEU A 117 -9.65 -16.13 -6.69
N SER A 118 -10.94 -15.83 -6.83
CA SER A 118 -11.40 -14.45 -7.05
C SER A 118 -11.02 -13.51 -5.90
N LEU A 119 -11.25 -13.93 -4.65
CA LEU A 119 -10.86 -13.17 -3.46
C LEU A 119 -9.34 -12.96 -3.41
N SER A 120 -8.55 -14.02 -3.61
CA SER A 120 -7.09 -13.94 -3.64
C SER A 120 -6.58 -12.96 -4.70
N LEU A 121 -7.17 -12.93 -5.90
CA LEU A 121 -6.76 -11.99 -6.95
C LEU A 121 -7.09 -10.54 -6.61
N LYS A 122 -8.23 -10.29 -5.96
CA LYS A 122 -8.59 -8.93 -5.51
C LYS A 122 -7.66 -8.46 -4.39
N MET A 123 -7.33 -9.33 -3.43
CA MET A 123 -6.39 -9.02 -2.35
C MET A 123 -4.98 -8.80 -2.88
N TRP A 124 -4.50 -9.67 -3.78
CA TRP A 124 -3.22 -9.50 -4.46
C TRP A 124 -3.14 -8.14 -5.18
N ALA A 125 -4.19 -7.76 -5.92
CA ALA A 125 -4.23 -6.48 -6.62
C ALA A 125 -4.23 -5.28 -5.65
N SER A 126 -4.94 -5.41 -4.52
CA SER A 126 -4.95 -4.40 -3.46
C SER A 126 -3.56 -4.22 -2.84
N GLU A 127 -2.86 -5.31 -2.55
CA GLU A 127 -1.52 -5.24 -1.98
C GLU A 127 -0.51 -4.65 -2.97
N VAL A 128 -0.56 -5.03 -4.25
CA VAL A 128 0.29 -4.41 -5.29
C VAL A 128 0.02 -2.91 -5.42
N ARG A 129 -1.25 -2.48 -5.28
CA ARG A 129 -1.63 -1.05 -5.24
C ARG A 129 -1.02 -0.35 -4.03
N SER A 130 -1.04 -0.97 -2.84
CA SER A 130 -0.36 -0.42 -1.66
C SER A 130 1.15 -0.31 -1.87
N ILE A 131 1.82 -1.32 -2.41
CA ILE A 131 3.26 -1.26 -2.71
C ILE A 131 3.59 -0.07 -3.62
N HIS A 132 2.76 0.13 -4.63
CA HIS A 132 2.91 1.22 -5.57
C HIS A 132 2.70 2.60 -4.92
N ASN A 133 1.71 2.73 -4.02
CA ASN A 133 1.45 3.95 -3.26
C ASN A 133 2.62 4.30 -2.33
N PHE A 134 3.12 3.32 -1.57
CA PHE A 134 4.27 3.50 -0.70
C PHE A 134 5.53 3.90 -1.47
N TYR A 135 5.78 3.28 -2.63
CA TYR A 135 6.90 3.63 -3.49
C TYR A 135 6.85 5.10 -3.94
N HIS A 136 5.73 5.52 -4.55
CA HIS A 136 5.63 6.90 -5.06
C HIS A 136 5.52 7.95 -3.95
N ALA A 137 4.94 7.60 -2.81
CA ALA A 137 5.00 8.43 -1.61
C ALA A 137 6.44 8.67 -1.15
N GLN A 138 7.29 7.64 -1.17
CA GLN A 138 8.70 7.81 -0.83
C GLN A 138 9.45 8.64 -1.87
N VAL A 139 9.16 8.48 -3.17
CA VAL A 139 9.74 9.34 -4.21
C VAL A 139 9.43 10.82 -3.95
N ILE A 140 8.20 11.15 -3.55
CA ILE A 140 7.83 12.53 -3.16
C ILE A 140 8.59 12.98 -1.92
N ARG A 141 8.76 12.10 -0.92
CA ARG A 141 9.50 12.41 0.31
C ARG A 141 10.99 12.64 0.02
N ASP A 142 11.59 11.83 -0.85
CA ASP A 142 12.98 11.99 -1.29
C ASP A 142 13.18 13.32 -2.04
N LEU A 143 12.25 13.65 -2.95
CA LEU A 143 12.28 14.92 -3.69
C LEU A 143 12.21 16.14 -2.75
N ASN A 144 11.44 16.03 -1.67
CA ASN A 144 11.21 17.11 -0.72
C ASN A 144 11.99 16.94 0.59
N ALA A 145 13.07 16.15 0.60
CA ALA A 145 13.77 15.76 1.82
C ALA A 145 14.24 16.97 2.65
N ASP A 146 14.81 18.00 2.00
CA ASP A 146 15.28 19.22 2.68
C ASP A 146 14.14 19.99 3.36
N ILE A 147 12.98 20.07 2.71
CA ILE A 147 11.79 20.75 3.26
C ILE A 147 11.23 19.93 4.42
N LEU A 148 11.15 18.61 4.27
CA LEU A 148 10.62 17.69 5.27
C LEU A 148 11.55 17.52 6.47
N ALA A 149 12.85 17.78 6.33
CA ALA A 149 13.81 17.82 7.43
C ALA A 149 13.71 19.11 8.26
N GLY A 150 13.12 20.17 7.71
CA GLY A 150 12.94 21.45 8.36
C GLY A 150 11.76 21.50 9.34
N GLU A 151 11.63 22.64 10.00
CA GLU A 151 10.49 22.96 10.86
C GLU A 151 9.19 23.10 10.05
N PRO A 152 8.02 22.77 10.64
CA PRO A 152 6.72 23.13 10.07
C PRO A 152 6.69 24.59 9.64
N ARG A 153 6.37 24.84 8.37
CA ARG A 153 6.25 26.19 7.82
C ARG A 153 4.82 26.44 7.38
N VAL A 154 4.36 27.67 7.59
CA VAL A 154 3.15 28.16 6.92
C VAL A 154 3.57 28.55 5.50
N PRO A 155 3.17 27.80 4.46
CA PRO A 155 3.56 28.14 3.10
C PRO A 155 2.99 29.52 2.74
N ARG A 156 3.80 30.36 2.09
CA ARG A 156 3.37 31.72 1.73
C ARG A 156 2.17 31.64 0.80
N LYS A 157 1.19 32.52 1.02
CA LYS A 157 0.06 32.65 0.10
C LYS A 157 0.52 33.21 -1.24
N VAL A 158 0.77 32.33 -2.20
CA VAL A 158 1.16 32.69 -3.56
C VAL A 158 0.05 32.17 -4.46
N ALA A 159 -0.42 33.04 -5.36
CA ALA A 159 -1.40 32.66 -6.37
C ALA A 159 -0.73 31.74 -7.40
N ASP A 160 -0.64 30.47 -7.05
CA ASP A 160 -0.14 29.38 -7.86
C ASP A 160 -1.25 28.33 -8.03
N TRP A 161 -1.41 27.90 -9.29
CA TRP A 161 -2.41 26.90 -9.68
C TRP A 161 -1.96 25.48 -9.33
N ASP A 162 -0.64 25.25 -9.27
CA ASP A 162 -0.08 23.92 -9.10
C ASP A 162 0.32 23.65 -7.62
N GLY A 163 0.64 24.72 -6.87
CA GLY A 163 1.20 24.59 -5.53
C GLY A 163 2.64 24.06 -5.57
N GLU A 164 3.18 23.64 -4.43
CA GLU A 164 4.51 23.05 -4.41
C GLU A 164 4.50 21.60 -4.89
N GLU A 165 5.55 21.23 -5.62
CA GLU A 165 5.70 19.93 -6.27
C GLU A 165 5.51 18.77 -5.28
N GLY A 166 4.67 17.81 -5.66
CA GLY A 166 4.34 16.65 -4.83
C GLY A 166 3.15 16.85 -3.89
N ASN A 167 2.65 18.06 -3.62
CA ASN A 167 1.51 18.26 -2.73
C ASN A 167 0.23 17.56 -3.23
N LEU A 168 -0.17 17.84 -4.48
CA LEU A 168 -1.35 17.24 -5.07
C LEU A 168 -1.21 15.71 -5.21
N GLN A 169 -0.09 15.26 -5.77
CA GLN A 169 0.15 13.82 -5.98
C GLN A 169 0.20 13.06 -4.64
N TRP A 170 0.76 13.63 -3.58
CA TRP A 170 0.73 13.03 -2.26
C TRP A 170 -0.70 12.83 -1.76
N ASN A 171 -1.55 13.86 -1.86
CA ASN A 171 -2.94 13.76 -1.41
C ASN A 171 -3.72 12.71 -2.22
N GLU A 172 -3.43 12.58 -3.52
CA GLU A 172 -4.01 11.55 -4.37
C GLU A 172 -3.55 10.15 -3.96
N ILE A 173 -2.25 9.95 -3.72
CA ILE A 173 -1.66 8.69 -3.24
C ILE A 173 -2.24 8.30 -1.87
N MET A 174 -2.29 9.25 -0.93
CA MET A 174 -2.79 9.02 0.42
C MET A 174 -4.27 8.64 0.41
N ARG A 175 -5.05 9.27 -0.48
CA ARG A 175 -6.46 8.90 -0.71
C ARG A 175 -6.60 7.52 -1.31
N ASP A 176 -5.83 7.24 -2.35
CA ASP A 176 -5.83 5.94 -2.99
C ASP A 176 -5.50 4.82 -2.00
N GLU A 177 -4.50 5.03 -1.13
CA GLU A 177 -4.11 4.06 -0.11
C GLU A 177 -5.16 3.89 1.00
N PHE A 178 -5.79 4.98 1.42
CA PHE A 178 -6.87 4.92 2.40
C PHE A 178 -8.07 4.16 1.85
N ASP A 179 -8.51 4.46 0.64
CA ASP A 179 -9.64 3.78 -0.02
C ASP A 179 -9.28 2.30 -0.28
N ASN A 180 -8.06 2.02 -0.77
CA ASN A 180 -7.57 0.66 -0.99
C ASN A 180 -7.53 -0.17 0.29
N THR A 181 -7.11 0.43 1.41
CA THR A 181 -7.08 -0.27 2.71
C THR A 181 -8.49 -0.64 3.17
N ASN A 182 -9.48 0.23 2.98
CA ASN A 182 -10.87 -0.08 3.31
C ASN A 182 -11.49 -1.12 2.37
N GLU A 183 -11.15 -1.09 1.07
CA GLU A 183 -11.49 -2.16 0.13
C GLU A 183 -10.91 -3.51 0.58
N LEU A 184 -9.65 -3.54 1.04
CA LEU A 184 -9.00 -4.76 1.55
C LEU A 184 -9.67 -5.30 2.81
N ILE A 185 -10.02 -4.43 3.76
CA ILE A 185 -10.76 -4.81 4.97
C ILE A 185 -12.05 -5.55 4.57
N ALA A 186 -12.82 -5.01 3.62
CA ALA A 186 -14.05 -5.64 3.16
C ALA A 186 -13.82 -7.01 2.50
N LEU A 187 -12.72 -7.18 1.75
CA LEU A 187 -12.35 -8.48 1.16
C LEU A 187 -11.98 -9.51 2.24
N LEU A 188 -11.23 -9.10 3.26
CA LEU A 188 -10.86 -9.97 4.38
C LEU A 188 -12.09 -10.41 5.18
N GLU A 189 -13.02 -9.48 5.41
CA GLU A 189 -14.30 -9.76 6.08
C GLU A 189 -15.23 -10.68 5.26
N ASP A 190 -15.16 -10.67 3.92
CA ASP A 190 -15.91 -11.56 3.02
C ASP A 190 -15.29 -12.98 2.87
N GLY A 191 -14.44 -13.37 3.83
CA GLY A 191 -13.76 -14.67 3.89
C GLY A 191 -12.34 -14.66 3.35
N GLY A 192 -11.81 -13.50 2.95
CA GLY A 192 -10.42 -13.37 2.51
C GLY A 192 -9.41 -13.67 3.63
N ILE A 193 -9.78 -13.49 4.89
CA ILE A 193 -8.89 -13.75 6.03
C ILE A 193 -8.41 -15.22 6.08
N ASP A 194 -9.29 -16.17 5.71
CA ASP A 194 -8.97 -17.61 5.69
C ASP A 194 -7.95 -17.98 4.59
N LEU A 195 -7.66 -17.05 3.67
CA LEU A 195 -6.71 -17.22 2.57
C LEU A 195 -5.37 -16.54 2.85
N VAL A 196 -5.22 -15.89 4.01
CA VAL A 196 -3.99 -15.20 4.42
C VAL A 196 -3.19 -16.11 5.36
N ALA A 197 -1.88 -16.21 5.12
CA ALA A 197 -0.99 -16.81 6.10
C ALA A 197 -0.79 -15.85 7.28
N HIS A 198 -1.30 -16.22 8.46
CA HIS A 198 -1.16 -15.45 9.68
C HIS A 198 -0.85 -16.34 10.89
N ALA A 199 -0.29 -15.74 11.94
CA ALA A 199 -0.10 -16.39 13.22
C ALA A 199 -1.41 -16.43 14.01
N ASP A 200 -1.82 -17.63 14.44
CA ASP A 200 -2.99 -17.80 15.32
C ASP A 200 -2.75 -17.24 16.73
N ASP A 201 -1.51 -17.37 17.21
CA ASP A 201 -1.07 -16.83 18.49
C ASP A 201 -0.16 -15.61 18.25
N PRO A 202 -0.46 -14.44 18.83
CA PRO A 202 0.35 -13.22 18.67
C PRO A 202 1.83 -13.41 19.00
N ARG A 203 2.19 -14.40 19.83
CA ARG A 203 3.59 -14.72 20.16
C ARG A 203 4.41 -15.20 18.97
N TYR A 204 3.76 -15.65 17.90
CA TYR A 204 4.42 -16.10 16.66
C TYR A 204 4.34 -15.06 15.53
N GLU A 205 3.78 -13.87 15.79
CA GLU A 205 3.96 -12.76 14.88
C GLU A 205 5.44 -12.35 14.85
N ASP A 206 5.98 -12.21 13.65
CA ASP A 206 7.35 -11.76 13.44
C ASP A 206 7.43 -10.91 12.16
N THR A 207 8.65 -10.56 11.75
CA THR A 207 8.85 -9.76 10.53
C THR A 207 8.37 -10.44 9.25
N PHE A 208 8.12 -11.75 9.24
CA PHE A 208 7.80 -12.56 8.07
C PHE A 208 6.45 -13.27 8.14
N LEU A 209 5.75 -13.18 9.29
CA LEU A 209 4.41 -13.68 9.52
C LEU A 209 3.56 -12.61 10.19
N ILE A 210 2.40 -12.30 9.62
CA ILE A 210 1.46 -11.30 10.17
C ILE A 210 0.66 -11.92 11.32
N GLY A 211 0.32 -11.13 12.34
CA GLY A 211 -0.59 -11.57 13.40
C GLY A 211 -2.03 -11.82 12.93
N GLY A 212 -2.76 -12.68 13.64
CA GLY A 212 -4.18 -12.98 13.35
C GLY A 212 -5.15 -11.80 13.51
N ASN A 213 -4.69 -10.65 14.02
CA ASN A 213 -5.50 -9.42 14.15
C ASN A 213 -5.36 -8.46 12.95
N LEU A 214 -5.02 -8.97 11.76
CA LEU A 214 -4.78 -8.18 10.55
C LEU A 214 -5.89 -7.13 10.27
N ILE A 215 -7.17 -7.50 10.33
CA ILE A 215 -8.29 -6.57 10.11
C ILE A 215 -8.25 -5.40 11.10
N GLU A 216 -7.94 -5.66 12.38
CA GLU A 216 -7.77 -4.61 13.39
C GLU A 216 -6.57 -3.72 13.07
N GLN A 217 -5.44 -4.30 12.67
CA GLN A 217 -4.25 -3.54 12.29
C GLN A 217 -4.52 -2.62 11.08
N LEU A 218 -5.29 -3.09 10.08
CA LEU A 218 -5.70 -2.27 8.93
C LEU A 218 -6.65 -1.12 9.34
N ARG A 219 -7.51 -1.33 10.33
CA ARG A 219 -8.35 -0.24 10.89
C ARG A 219 -7.52 0.78 11.66
N LYS A 220 -6.48 0.34 12.40
CA LYS A 220 -5.52 1.24 13.04
C LYS A 220 -4.76 2.06 11.99
N LYS A 221 -4.30 1.41 10.92
CA LYS A 221 -3.66 2.06 9.77
C LYS A 221 -4.51 3.19 9.21
N THR A 222 -5.80 2.96 8.90
CA THR A 222 -6.68 4.01 8.37
C THR A 222 -6.97 5.12 9.37
N ALA A 223 -7.06 4.79 10.67
CA ALA A 223 -7.23 5.78 11.72
C ALA A 223 -6.03 6.74 11.81
N VAL A 224 -4.80 6.20 11.84
CA VAL A 224 -3.58 7.02 11.85
C VAL A 224 -3.46 7.86 10.59
N MET A 225 -3.68 7.27 9.41
CA MET A 225 -3.67 8.04 8.16
C MET A 225 -4.64 9.22 8.20
N ARG A 226 -5.82 9.06 8.79
CA ARG A 226 -6.79 10.14 8.93
C ARG A 226 -6.30 11.25 9.86
N VAL A 227 -5.68 10.90 10.98
CA VAL A 227 -5.13 11.86 11.95
C VAL A 227 -4.03 12.71 11.28
N HIS A 228 -3.14 12.06 10.53
CA HIS A 228 -1.98 12.69 9.89
C HIS A 228 -2.23 13.19 8.47
N TRP A 229 -3.49 13.23 8.02
CA TRP A 229 -3.83 13.54 6.63
C TRP A 229 -3.35 14.92 6.17
N LEU A 230 -3.48 15.90 7.06
CA LEU A 230 -3.20 17.30 6.74
C LEU A 230 -1.77 17.72 7.08
N ASP A 231 -0.94 16.80 7.60
CA ASP A 231 0.44 17.10 7.99
C ASP A 231 1.25 17.67 6.82
N ILE A 232 0.97 17.22 5.60
CA ILE A 232 1.63 17.73 4.39
C ILE A 232 1.46 19.25 4.22
N GLN A 233 0.35 19.83 4.69
CA GLN A 233 0.07 21.26 4.55
C GLN A 233 0.99 22.13 5.42
N ASN A 234 1.67 21.51 6.39
CA ASN A 234 2.67 22.17 7.22
C ASN A 234 4.07 22.18 6.56
N TYR A 235 4.23 21.54 5.39
CA TYR A 235 5.52 21.42 4.71
C TYR A 235 5.46 21.82 3.25
N LEU A 236 4.38 21.47 2.55
CA LEU A 236 4.17 21.76 1.14
C LEU A 236 2.92 22.61 0.92
N ALA A 237 3.05 23.70 0.16
CA ALA A 237 1.97 24.60 -0.21
C ALA A 237 0.94 23.86 -1.08
N PRO A 238 -0.36 23.82 -0.69
CA PRO A 238 -1.40 23.38 -1.61
C PRO A 238 -1.70 24.50 -2.63
N PRO A 239 -2.38 24.17 -3.75
CA PRO A 239 -2.86 25.18 -4.68
C PRO A 239 -3.73 26.24 -3.99
N HIS A 240 -3.59 27.49 -4.43
CA HIS A 240 -4.45 28.63 -4.02
C HIS A 240 -4.61 28.89 -2.51
N LYS A 241 -3.62 28.59 -1.66
CA LYS A 241 -3.69 29.00 -0.24
C LYS A 241 -3.25 30.42 0.01
#